data_AF-A0A4Y8X1Z1-F1
#
_entry.id   AF-A0A4Y8X1Z1-F1
#
_cell.length_a   1.000
_cell.length_b   1.000
_cell.length_c   1.000
_cell.angle_alpha   90.00
_cell.angle_beta   90.00
_cell.angle_gamma   90.00
#
_symmetry.space_group_name_H-M   'P 1'
#
loop_
_entity.id
_entity.type
_entity.pdbx_description
1 polymer ?
#
loop_
_entity_poly.entity_id
_entity_poly.type
_entity_poly.pdbx_seq_one_letter_code
_entity_poly.pdbx_strand_id
1 'polypeptide(L)' 'MGRGRQKAKATKQAREIKYMSLGTDLSALERELTGGRTRVPAPEPEVEQESEYEDPYADLYSDEDEDDVPGR' A
#
# COMPACT_ATOMS: atom_id res chain seq x y z
N MET A 1 27.03 31.35 -1.05
CA MET A 1 28.10 30.35 -1.27
C MET A 1 27.76 28.90 -0.84
N GLY A 2 26.55 28.57 -0.34
CA GLY A 2 26.27 27.25 0.28
C GLY A 2 25.48 26.21 -0.53
N ARG A 3 24.90 26.58 -1.69
CA ARG A 3 23.96 25.69 -2.43
C ARG A 3 24.62 24.47 -3.08
N GLY A 4 25.86 24.59 -3.57
CA GLY A 4 26.57 23.47 -4.22
C GLY A 4 26.87 22.31 -3.28
N ARG A 5 27.21 22.60 -2.02
CA ARG A 5 27.45 21.58 -0.99
C ARG A 5 26.16 20.86 -0.59
N GLN A 6 25.06 21.59 -0.47
CA GLN A 6 23.74 21.01 -0.19
C GLN A 6 23.30 20.09 -1.34
N LYS A 7 23.44 20.54 -2.60
CA LYS A 7 23.11 19.73 -3.78
C LYS A 7 23.93 18.44 -3.84
N ALA A 8 25.23 18.52 -3.57
CA ALA A 8 26.11 17.34 -3.54
C ALA A 8 25.74 16.35 -2.41
N LYS A 9 25.36 16.85 -1.23
CA LYS A 9 24.88 15.99 -0.13
C LYS A 9 23.56 15.30 -0.49
N ALA A 10 22.62 16.05 -1.07
CA ALA A 10 21.32 15.52 -1.47
C ALA A 10 21.45 14.44 -2.55
N THR A 11 22.29 14.63 -3.58
CA THR A 11 22.50 13.62 -4.63
C THR A 11 23.17 12.36 -4.09
N LYS A 12 24.09 12.50 -3.12
CA LYS A 12 24.71 11.35 -2.44
C LYS A 12 23.67 10.55 -1.65
N GLN A 13 22.86 11.23 -0.84
CA GLN A 13 21.81 10.58 -0.05
C GLN A 13 20.76 9.91 -0.94
N ALA A 14 20.33 10.59 -2.02
CA ALA A 14 19.37 10.01 -2.96
C ALA A 14 19.91 8.74 -3.64
N ARG A 15 21.21 8.74 -4.00
CA ARG A 15 21.87 7.54 -4.55
C ARG A 15 21.94 6.43 -3.50
N GLU A 16 22.27 6.76 -2.26
CA GLU A 16 22.27 5.81 -1.16
C GLU A 16 20.90 5.18 -1.00
N ILE A 17 19.82 5.96 -0.89
CA ILE A 17 18.44 5.44 -0.80
C ILE A 17 18.06 4.59 -2.03
N LYS A 18 18.42 5.04 -3.24
CA LYS A 18 18.07 4.35 -4.49
C LYS A 18 18.72 2.97 -4.64
N TYR A 19 19.96 2.83 -4.17
CA TYR A 19 20.74 1.61 -4.31
C TYR A 19 20.97 0.88 -2.98
N MET A 20 20.38 1.36 -1.88
CA MET A 20 20.35 0.65 -0.62
C MET A 20 19.40 -0.54 -0.80
N SER A 21 19.98 -1.73 -0.87
CA SER A 21 19.22 -2.96 -0.69
C SER A 21 18.81 -2.99 0.78
N LEU A 22 17.57 -2.62 1.07
CA LEU A 22 16.95 -2.89 2.37
C LEU A 22 17.00 -4.40 2.57
N GLY A 23 17.91 -4.88 3.41
CA GLY A 23 17.88 -6.24 3.91
C GLY A 23 16.66 -6.33 4.80
N THR A 24 15.55 -6.81 4.26
CA THR A 24 14.38 -7.13 5.07
C THR A 24 14.76 -8.31 5.96
N ASP A 25 14.57 -8.15 7.27
CA ASP A 25 14.73 -9.27 8.19
C ASP A 25 13.54 -10.22 8.01
N LEU A 26 13.70 -11.18 7.12
CA LEU A 26 12.69 -12.19 6.81
C LEU A 26 12.34 -13.03 8.05
N SER A 27 13.28 -13.21 8.99
CA SER A 27 13.04 -13.98 10.21
C SER A 27 12.09 -13.26 11.18
N ALA A 28 12.17 -11.93 11.24
CA ALA A 28 11.22 -11.11 12.00
C ALA A 28 9.82 -11.14 11.36
N LEU A 29 9.73 -11.05 10.04
CA LEU A 29 8.47 -11.12 9.29
C LEU A 29 7.80 -12.50 9.45
N GLU A 30 8.56 -13.59 9.35
CA GLU A 30 8.05 -14.94 9.57
C GLU A 30 7.49 -15.12 10.99
N ARG A 31 8.17 -14.58 12.00
CA ARG A 31 7.70 -14.58 13.40
C ARG A 31 6.42 -13.81 13.59
N GLU A 32 6.23 -12.68 12.91
CA GLU A 32 4.98 -11.92 12.95
C GLU A 32 3.84 -12.68 12.26
N LEU A 33 4.08 -13.23 11.07
CA LEU A 33 3.10 -14.02 10.33
C LEU A 33 2.68 -15.30 11.07
N THR A 34 3.62 -15.98 11.72
CA THR A 34 3.35 -17.21 12.47
C THR A 34 2.84 -16.94 13.89
N GLY A 35 3.32 -15.87 14.54
CA GLY A 35 2.95 -15.45 15.89
C GLY A 35 1.67 -14.62 15.99
N GLY A 36 1.23 -13.97 14.90
CA GLY A 36 -0.01 -13.18 14.85
C GLY A 36 -1.30 -13.99 14.77
N ARG A 37 -1.22 -15.33 14.66
CA ARG A 37 -2.40 -16.20 14.67
C ARG A 37 -2.94 -16.50 16.07
N THR A 38 -2.25 -16.09 17.13
CA THR A 38 -2.80 -16.19 18.48
C THR A 38 -3.79 -15.06 18.75
N ARG A 39 -5.04 -15.33 18.38
CA ARG A 39 -6.25 -14.93 19.12
C ARG A 39 -6.58 -13.43 19.11
N VAL A 40 -6.74 -12.85 17.92
CA VAL A 40 -7.84 -11.88 17.78
C VAL A 40 -9.11 -12.73 17.90
N PRO A 41 -9.97 -12.57 18.92
CA PRO A 41 -11.30 -13.14 18.85
C PRO A 41 -11.90 -12.61 17.55
N ALA A 42 -12.25 -13.51 16.63
CA ALA A 42 -13.06 -13.11 15.48
C ALA A 42 -14.22 -12.28 16.06
N PRO A 43 -14.48 -11.06 15.57
CA PRO A 43 -15.72 -10.40 15.93
C PRO A 43 -16.84 -11.41 15.62
N GLU A 44 -17.70 -11.65 16.62
CA GLU A 44 -18.97 -12.33 16.41
C GLU A 44 -19.60 -11.76 15.13
N PRO A 45 -20.33 -12.54 14.32
CA PRO A 45 -21.03 -11.98 13.17
C PRO A 45 -22.07 -10.98 13.67
N GLU A 46 -21.66 -9.72 13.82
CA GLU A 46 -22.52 -8.58 13.92
C GLU A 46 -23.30 -8.59 12.62
N VAL A 47 -24.59 -8.91 12.73
CA VAL A 47 -25.58 -8.76 11.65
C VAL A 47 -25.24 -7.49 10.90
N GLU A 48 -24.80 -7.67 9.65
CA GLU A 48 -24.47 -6.64 8.69
C GLU A 48 -25.68 -5.71 8.57
N GLN A 49 -25.70 -4.64 9.35
CA GLN A 49 -26.27 -3.41 8.84
C GLN A 49 -25.32 -3.05 7.71
N GLU A 50 -25.76 -3.39 6.50
CA GLU A 50 -25.20 -3.01 5.22
C GLU A 50 -25.13 -1.48 5.18
N SER A 51 -24.18 -0.91 5.93
CA SER A 51 -23.78 0.48 5.76
C SER A 51 -23.14 0.46 4.38
N GLU A 52 -23.90 0.93 3.40
CA GLU A 52 -23.46 1.15 2.03
C GLU A 52 -22.09 1.81 2.08
N TYR A 53 -21.04 1.00 1.89
CA TYR A 53 -19.67 1.46 1.91
C TYR A 53 -19.47 2.15 0.58
N GLU A 54 -19.64 3.48 0.59
CA GLU A 54 -19.45 4.28 -0.61
C GLU A 54 -17.95 4.32 -0.91
N ASP A 55 -17.55 3.54 -1.92
CA ASP A 55 -16.17 3.50 -2.40
C ASP A 55 -15.84 4.88 -3.02
N PRO A 56 -14.89 5.65 -2.45
CA PRO A 56 -14.54 6.97 -2.95
C PRO A 56 -13.92 6.95 -4.36
N TYR A 57 -13.63 5.77 -4.90
CA TYR A 57 -13.14 5.57 -6.27
C TYR A 57 -14.19 5.00 -7.23
N ALA A 58 -15.44 4.76 -6.79
CA ALA A 58 -16.49 4.23 -7.65
C ALA A 58 -16.69 5.07 -8.93
N ASP A 59 -16.69 6.39 -8.80
CA ASP A 59 -16.84 7.35 -9.91
C ASP A 59 -15.69 7.30 -10.94
N LEU A 60 -14.51 6.79 -10.56
CA LEU A 60 -13.36 6.70 -11.48
C LEU A 60 -13.44 5.51 -12.42
N TYR A 61 -14.15 4.45 -12.00
CA TYR A 61 -14.30 3.22 -12.77
C TYR A 61 -15.65 3.11 -13.47
N SER A 62 -16.68 3.83 -13.00
CA SER A 62 -18.01 3.82 -13.62
C SER A 62 -18.02 4.31 -15.07
N ASP A 63 -17.09 5.20 -15.44
CA ASP A 63 -16.98 5.75 -16.80
C ASP A 63 -16.13 4.88 -17.76
N GLU A 64 -15.39 3.87 -17.26
CA GLU A 64 -14.51 3.03 -18.12
C GLU A 64 -15.21 1.76 -18.66
N ASP A 65 -16.34 1.35 -18.07
CA ASP A 65 -17.05 0.11 -18.45
C ASP A 65 -18.20 0.32 -19.48
N GLU A 66 -18.56 1.56 -19.84
CA GLU A 66 -19.71 1.83 -20.72
C GLU A 66 -19.36 1.94 -22.24
N ASP A 67 -18.07 1.97 -22.61
CA ASP A 67 -17.63 2.27 -23.98
C ASP A 67 -16.99 1.12 -24.79
N ASP A 68 -17.09 -0.16 -24.37
CA ASP A 68 -16.60 -1.29 -25.21
C ASP A 68 -17.50 -2.55 -25.20
N VAL A 69 -18.75 -2.39 -25.62
CA VAL A 69 -19.54 -3.52 -26.16
C VAL A 69 -19.92 -3.25 -27.63
N PRO A 70 -19.07 -3.60 -28.60
CA PRO A 70 -19.51 -3.66 -29.99
C PRO A 70 -20.55 -4.77 -30.14
N GLY A 71 -21.80 -4.37 -30.29
CA GLY A 71 -22.91 -5.26 -30.60
C GLY A 71 -22.77 -5.90 -31.98
N ARG A 72 -22.97 -7.23 -31.98
CA ARG A 72 -23.31 -8.14 -33.08
C ARG A 72 -22.20 -8.69 -33.98
#